data_AF-A0A974N8T1-F1
#
_entry.id   AF-A0A974N8T1-F1
#
_cell.length_a   1.000
_cell.length_b   1.000
_cell.length_c   1.000
_cell.angle_alpha   90.00
_cell.angle_beta   90.00
_cell.angle_gamma   90.00
#
_symmetry.space_group_name_H-M   'P 1'
#
loop_
_entity.id
_entity.type
_entity.pdbx_description
1 polymer ?
#
loop_
_entity_poly.entity_id
_entity_poly.type
_entity_poly.pdbx_seq_one_letter_code
_entity_poly.pdbx_strand_id
1 'polypeptide(L)'
;MEDKTDLLIQIAPPPPCPHVSESESEDVVAWPQDLIHLYSVYGQGSFDIFLSVLARVDDNPYVSSSAVTPAFLDELREAVSFEESMIPLLQAIKDAEAWAVWGSTDNGDRCLWLSPSGDLPERVVVVDLRGLEWLSYEMSVTSFLYGILARSVDCPILVYSESFPTRYSDMQGVSRILGRTVSTTEHFFLTPEDEVKVFDSWDDIGPERRRV
;
A
#
# COMPACT_ATOMS: atom_id res chain seq x y z
N MET A 1 -2.86 -17.75 -4.41
CA MET A 1 -1.44 -17.52 -4.76
C MET A 1 -0.56 -17.71 -3.52
N GLU A 2 0.76 -17.59 -3.64
CA GLU A 2 1.71 -17.73 -2.52
C GLU A 2 1.51 -16.60 -1.50
N ASP A 3 1.39 -16.93 -0.21
CA ASP A 3 1.38 -15.94 0.87
C ASP A 3 2.79 -15.79 1.44
N LYS A 4 3.34 -14.57 1.42
CA LYS A 4 4.71 -14.26 1.89
C LYS A 4 4.74 -13.50 3.21
N THR A 5 3.66 -13.47 3.97
CA THR A 5 3.59 -12.75 5.26
C THR A 5 4.71 -13.17 6.22
N ASP A 6 5.03 -14.47 6.31
CA ASP A 6 6.12 -14.96 7.17
C ASP A 6 7.52 -14.48 6.74
N LEU A 7 7.72 -14.22 5.44
CA LEU A 7 8.96 -13.65 4.92
C LEU A 7 9.01 -12.14 5.16
N LEU A 8 7.86 -11.45 5.07
CA LEU A 8 7.74 -10.04 5.43
C LEU A 8 8.10 -9.81 6.90
N ILE A 9 7.62 -10.65 7.83
CA ILE A 9 7.93 -10.54 9.27
C ILE A 9 9.45 -10.57 9.52
N GLN A 10 10.20 -11.33 8.73
CA GLN A 10 11.66 -11.46 8.88
C GLN A 10 12.42 -10.20 8.47
N ILE A 11 11.91 -9.43 7.50
CA ILE A 11 12.58 -8.23 6.98
C ILE A 11 11.98 -6.93 7.50
N ALA A 12 10.72 -6.96 7.92
CA ALA A 12 9.94 -5.85 8.49
C ALA A 12 9.10 -6.39 9.66
N PRO A 13 9.61 -6.45 10.89
CA PRO A 13 8.86 -6.96 12.04
C PRO A 13 7.53 -6.21 12.22
N PRO A 14 6.43 -6.92 12.54
CA PRO A 14 5.14 -6.29 12.80
C PRO A 14 5.19 -5.44 14.08
N PRO A 15 4.30 -4.45 14.21
CA PRO A 15 4.16 -3.69 15.44
C PRO A 15 3.74 -4.61 16.60
N PRO A 16 4.18 -4.35 17.85
CA PRO A 16 3.78 -5.15 19.01
C PRO A 16 2.26 -5.20 19.22
N CYS A 17 1.59 -4.10 18.85
CA CYS A 17 0.14 -3.95 18.86
C CYS A 17 -0.29 -3.46 17.47
N PRO A 18 -0.69 -4.36 16.57
CA PRO A 18 -1.27 -3.99 15.28
C PRO A 18 -2.49 -3.10 15.44
N HIS A 19 -2.60 -2.05 14.62
CA HIS A 19 -3.79 -1.20 14.59
C HIS A 19 -4.84 -1.86 13.72
N VAL A 20 -5.85 -2.47 14.32
CA VAL A 20 -6.95 -3.13 13.59
C VAL A 20 -8.21 -2.30 13.81
N SER A 21 -8.75 -1.74 12.73
CA SER A 21 -10.03 -1.04 12.79
C SER A 21 -11.16 -1.94 13.30
N GLU A 22 -11.96 -1.42 14.23
CA GLU A 22 -13.14 -2.09 14.79
C GLU A 22 -14.44 -1.72 14.04
N SER A 23 -14.34 -0.87 13.00
CA SER A 23 -15.48 -0.40 12.23
C SER A 23 -16.13 -1.53 11.42
N GLU A 24 -17.46 -1.47 11.35
CA GLU A 24 -18.28 -2.39 10.56
C GLU A 24 -18.99 -1.62 9.43
N SER A 25 -19.17 -2.28 8.28
CA SER A 25 -19.91 -1.76 7.13
C SER A 25 -20.68 -2.89 6.47
N GLU A 26 -21.82 -2.57 5.83
CA GLU A 26 -22.53 -3.51 4.97
C GLU A 26 -21.90 -3.60 3.58
N ASP A 27 -21.31 -2.51 3.10
CA ASP A 27 -20.62 -2.40 1.82
C ASP A 27 -19.13 -2.68 2.00
N VAL A 28 -18.76 -3.96 2.13
CA VAL A 28 -17.38 -4.39 2.35
C VAL A 28 -16.78 -4.97 1.09
N VAL A 29 -15.63 -4.44 0.66
CA VAL A 29 -14.91 -4.99 -0.49
C VAL A 29 -14.32 -6.38 -0.19
N ALA A 30 -14.20 -7.20 -1.22
CA ALA A 30 -13.52 -8.47 -1.11
C ALA A 30 -12.00 -8.26 -1.06
N TRP A 31 -11.33 -9.04 -0.22
CA TRP A 31 -9.88 -9.12 -0.15
C TRP A 31 -9.41 -10.56 -0.41
N PRO A 32 -8.23 -10.75 -1.02
CA PRO A 32 -7.62 -12.06 -1.11
C PRO A 32 -7.16 -12.54 0.27
N GLN A 33 -6.99 -13.85 0.41
CA GLN A 33 -6.65 -14.47 1.68
C GLN A 33 -5.31 -13.99 2.27
N ASP A 34 -4.33 -13.70 1.41
CA ASP A 34 -3.01 -13.25 1.84
C ASP A 34 -3.04 -11.81 2.36
N LEU A 35 -3.86 -10.93 1.78
CA LEU A 35 -4.08 -9.58 2.32
C LEU A 35 -4.81 -9.62 3.67
N ILE A 36 -5.79 -10.51 3.84
CA ILE A 36 -6.46 -10.72 5.14
C ILE A 36 -5.43 -11.16 6.20
N HIS A 37 -4.55 -12.10 5.84
CA HIS A 37 -3.50 -12.55 6.73
C HIS A 37 -2.49 -11.44 7.05
N LEU A 38 -1.98 -10.72 6.04
CA LEU A 38 -1.10 -9.57 6.21
C LEU A 38 -1.69 -8.55 7.17
N TYR A 39 -2.95 -8.16 6.96
CA TYR A 39 -3.63 -7.19 7.82
C TYR A 39 -3.83 -7.69 9.24
N SER A 40 -4.07 -9.00 9.44
CA SER A 40 -4.16 -9.56 10.80
C SER A 40 -2.82 -9.51 11.57
N VAL A 41 -1.69 -9.46 10.86
CA VAL A 41 -0.34 -9.42 11.43
C VAL A 41 0.16 -7.99 11.64
N TYR A 42 -0.04 -7.12 10.65
CA TYR A 42 0.49 -5.75 10.66
C TYR A 42 -0.54 -4.71 11.09
N GLY A 43 -1.82 -4.96 10.81
CA GLY A 43 -2.87 -3.96 10.90
C GLY A 43 -2.74 -2.90 9.81
N GLN A 44 -3.43 -1.79 10.03
CA GLN A 44 -3.29 -0.55 9.28
C GLN A 44 -1.97 0.13 9.65
N GLY A 45 -1.37 0.83 8.69
CA GLY A 45 -0.10 1.55 8.86
C GLY A 45 0.70 1.56 7.57
N SER A 46 2.01 1.82 7.62
CA SER A 46 2.87 1.82 6.44
C SER A 46 4.17 1.06 6.60
N PHE A 47 4.60 0.46 5.49
CA PHE A 47 5.95 -0.01 5.30
C PHE A 47 6.85 1.16 4.91
N ASP A 48 7.98 1.28 5.62
CA ASP A 48 9.06 2.19 5.27
C ASP A 48 8.58 3.63 5.02
N ILE A 49 7.66 4.13 5.86
CA ILE A 49 7.09 5.50 5.85
C ILE A 49 6.53 5.96 4.49
N PHE A 50 6.12 5.02 3.65
CA PHE A 50 5.71 5.34 2.28
C PHE A 50 4.50 4.55 1.80
N LEU A 51 4.56 3.21 1.87
CA LEU A 51 3.48 2.36 1.35
C LEU A 51 2.53 1.96 2.48
N SER A 52 1.37 2.59 2.54
CA SER A 52 0.33 2.33 3.54
C SER A 52 -0.53 1.13 3.15
N VAL A 53 -0.84 0.28 4.14
CA VAL A 53 -1.87 -0.75 4.11
C VAL A 53 -3.16 -0.15 4.66
N LEU A 54 -4.21 -0.14 3.83
CA LEU A 54 -5.52 0.36 4.22
C LEU A 54 -6.23 -0.65 5.13
N ALA A 55 -7.05 -0.14 6.04
CA ALA A 55 -8.01 -0.97 6.76
C ALA A 55 -9.10 -1.45 5.80
N ARG A 56 -9.67 -2.64 6.04
CA ARG A 56 -10.75 -3.15 5.19
C ARG A 56 -11.98 -2.24 5.26
N VAL A 57 -12.30 -1.82 6.48
CA VAL A 57 -13.32 -0.85 6.82
C VAL A 57 -12.70 0.05 7.89
N ASP A 58 -12.94 1.34 7.80
CA ASP A 58 -12.55 2.31 8.81
C ASP A 58 -13.50 3.52 8.78
N ASP A 59 -13.68 4.17 9.92
CA ASP A 59 -14.48 5.40 10.05
C ASP A 59 -13.87 6.56 9.25
N ASN A 60 -12.54 6.58 9.09
CA ASN A 60 -11.86 7.51 8.22
C ASN A 60 -11.88 6.98 6.77
N PRO A 61 -12.63 7.61 5.85
CA PRO A 61 -12.81 7.10 4.50
C PRO A 61 -11.51 7.09 3.67
N TYR A 62 -10.50 7.89 4.04
CA TYR A 62 -9.22 7.95 3.32
C TYR A 62 -8.33 6.74 3.58
N VAL A 63 -8.57 6.01 4.67
CA VAL A 63 -7.79 4.83 5.06
C VAL A 63 -8.63 3.54 5.04
N SER A 64 -9.88 3.63 4.57
CA SER A 64 -10.83 2.53 4.42
C SER A 64 -10.84 2.03 2.99
N SER A 65 -10.33 0.82 2.75
CA SER A 65 -10.36 0.13 1.47
C SER A 65 -11.78 0.08 0.88
N SER A 66 -12.79 -0.16 1.72
CA SER A 66 -14.19 -0.21 1.28
C SER A 66 -14.75 1.15 0.85
N ALA A 67 -14.23 2.27 1.37
CA ALA A 67 -14.63 3.62 0.93
C ALA A 67 -13.79 4.10 -0.28
N VAL A 68 -12.48 3.86 -0.26
CA VAL A 68 -11.56 4.28 -1.33
C VAL A 68 -11.82 3.54 -2.64
N THR A 69 -12.15 2.25 -2.59
CA THR A 69 -12.36 1.43 -3.81
C THR A 69 -13.46 2.00 -4.71
N PRO A 70 -14.72 2.21 -4.26
CA PRO A 70 -15.74 2.79 -5.12
C PRO A 70 -15.42 4.24 -5.53
N ALA A 71 -14.83 5.05 -4.63
CA ALA A 71 -14.43 6.41 -4.96
C ALA A 71 -13.41 6.46 -6.12
N PHE A 72 -12.40 5.58 -6.09
CA PHE A 72 -11.41 5.45 -7.16
C PHE A 72 -12.07 5.06 -8.50
N LEU A 73 -13.07 4.18 -8.50
CA LEU A 73 -13.77 3.82 -9.72
C LEU A 73 -14.54 4.98 -10.33
N ASP A 74 -15.16 5.82 -9.49
CA ASP A 74 -15.89 7.00 -9.94
C ASP A 74 -14.93 8.08 -10.46
N GLU A 75 -13.81 8.33 -9.78
CA GLU A 75 -12.72 9.18 -10.26
C GLU A 75 -12.19 8.73 -11.62
N LEU A 76 -11.94 7.42 -11.78
CA LEU A 76 -11.46 6.84 -13.04
C LEU A 76 -12.50 6.98 -14.17
N ARG A 77 -13.79 6.82 -13.87
CA ARG A 77 -14.89 7.01 -14.85
C ARG A 77 -14.97 8.45 -15.32
N GLU A 78 -14.83 9.41 -14.40
CA GLU A 78 -14.78 10.82 -14.73
C GLU A 78 -13.55 11.13 -15.59
N ALA A 79 -12.37 10.65 -15.19
CA ALA A 79 -11.12 10.88 -15.90
C ALA A 79 -11.15 10.33 -17.33
N VAL A 80 -11.73 9.13 -17.56
CA VAL A 80 -11.91 8.55 -18.89
C VAL A 80 -12.75 9.43 -19.83
N SER A 81 -13.65 10.27 -19.30
CA SER A 81 -14.41 11.22 -20.14
C SER A 81 -13.56 12.35 -20.72
N PHE A 82 -12.38 12.58 -20.15
CA PHE A 82 -11.40 13.58 -20.61
C PHE A 82 -10.16 12.95 -21.25
N GLU A 83 -9.78 11.73 -20.85
CA GLU A 83 -8.56 11.04 -21.29
C GLU A 83 -8.85 9.56 -21.60
N GLU A 84 -9.05 9.25 -22.88
CA GLU A 84 -9.42 7.90 -23.34
C GLU A 84 -8.32 6.85 -23.11
N SER A 85 -7.06 7.25 -22.91
CA SER A 85 -5.97 6.30 -22.64
C SER A 85 -6.18 5.51 -21.34
N MET A 86 -7.03 5.96 -20.43
CA MET A 86 -7.39 5.26 -19.20
C MET A 86 -8.47 4.16 -19.38
N ILE A 87 -9.12 4.08 -20.55
CA ILE A 87 -10.16 3.07 -20.84
C ILE A 87 -9.71 1.63 -20.53
N PRO A 88 -8.48 1.18 -20.86
CA PRO A 88 -8.06 -0.18 -20.59
C PRO A 88 -8.00 -0.51 -19.09
N LEU A 89 -7.57 0.42 -18.23
CA LEU A 89 -7.59 0.24 -16.77
C LEU A 89 -9.03 0.10 -16.26
N LEU A 90 -9.92 0.99 -16.72
CA LEU A 90 -11.33 0.93 -16.35
C LEU A 90 -11.98 -0.40 -16.78
N GLN A 91 -11.64 -0.89 -17.98
CA GLN A 91 -12.14 -2.17 -18.48
C GLN A 91 -11.62 -3.34 -17.66
N ALA A 92 -10.32 -3.37 -17.34
CA ALA A 92 -9.72 -4.42 -16.51
C ALA A 92 -10.38 -4.53 -15.13
N ILE A 93 -10.73 -3.39 -14.51
CA ILE A 93 -11.45 -3.35 -13.24
C ILE A 93 -12.88 -3.87 -13.40
N LYS A 94 -13.60 -3.46 -14.46
CA LYS A 94 -14.97 -3.91 -14.72
C LYS A 94 -15.07 -5.40 -15.04
N ASP A 95 -14.03 -5.96 -15.65
CA ASP A 95 -13.98 -7.38 -16.00
C ASP A 95 -13.65 -8.26 -14.79
N ALA A 96 -13.02 -7.72 -13.74
CA ALA A 96 -12.74 -8.46 -12.52
C ALA A 96 -14.03 -8.77 -11.74
N GLU A 97 -14.20 -10.02 -11.30
CA GLU A 97 -15.33 -10.41 -10.44
C GLU A 97 -15.31 -9.67 -9.10
N ALA A 98 -14.10 -9.43 -8.58
CA ALA A 98 -13.85 -8.66 -7.38
C ALA A 98 -12.54 -7.88 -7.51
N TRP A 99 -12.48 -6.72 -6.86
CA TRP A 99 -11.27 -5.92 -6.80
C TRP A 99 -11.33 -5.01 -5.56
N ALA A 100 -10.17 -4.52 -5.14
CA ALA A 100 -10.06 -3.58 -4.03
C ALA A 100 -8.80 -2.73 -4.16
N VAL A 101 -8.86 -1.48 -3.73
CA VAL A 101 -7.67 -0.70 -3.38
C VAL A 101 -7.23 -1.15 -1.99
N TRP A 102 -6.07 -1.80 -1.88
CA TRP A 102 -5.56 -2.32 -0.61
C TRP A 102 -4.49 -1.44 0.03
N GLY A 103 -3.84 -0.62 -0.79
CA GLY A 103 -2.75 0.23 -0.33
C GLY A 103 -2.67 1.53 -1.11
N SER A 104 -1.97 2.48 -0.53
CA SER A 104 -1.71 3.79 -1.12
C SER A 104 -0.37 4.32 -0.65
N THR A 105 0.16 5.29 -1.38
CA THR A 105 1.34 6.04 -0.99
C THR A 105 0.97 7.48 -0.64
N ASP A 106 1.88 8.18 0.04
CA ASP A 106 1.74 9.59 0.43
C ASP A 106 1.64 10.55 -0.77
N ASN A 107 2.31 10.23 -1.88
CA ASN A 107 2.26 10.97 -3.14
C ASN A 107 0.99 10.70 -3.99
N GLY A 108 0.10 9.82 -3.52
CA GLY A 108 -1.21 9.59 -4.14
C GLY A 108 -1.31 8.36 -5.06
N ASP A 109 -0.25 7.56 -5.22
CA ASP A 109 -0.33 6.31 -5.98
C ASP A 109 -1.29 5.31 -5.29
N ARG A 110 -1.84 4.39 -6.06
CA ARG A 110 -2.83 3.41 -5.59
C ARG A 110 -2.38 1.99 -5.92
N CYS A 111 -2.48 1.11 -4.93
CA CYS A 111 -2.21 -0.31 -5.07
C CYS A 111 -3.54 -1.07 -5.02
N LEU A 112 -3.87 -1.69 -6.14
CA LEU A 112 -5.08 -2.46 -6.34
C LEU A 112 -4.78 -3.95 -6.32
N TRP A 113 -5.77 -4.72 -5.92
CA TRP A 113 -5.87 -6.16 -6.14
C TRP A 113 -7.06 -6.42 -7.05
N LEU A 114 -6.85 -7.24 -8.08
CA LEU A 114 -7.91 -7.71 -8.97
C LEU A 114 -7.97 -9.23 -8.87
N SER A 115 -9.18 -9.76 -8.64
CA SER A 115 -9.44 -11.19 -8.70
C SER A 115 -9.17 -11.74 -10.10
N PRO A 116 -9.08 -13.07 -10.27
CA PRO A 116 -9.01 -13.67 -11.60
C PRO A 116 -10.23 -13.26 -12.44
N SER A 117 -10.05 -13.12 -13.75
CA SER A 117 -11.12 -12.82 -14.70
C SER A 117 -10.85 -13.49 -16.05
N GLY A 118 -11.74 -14.39 -16.45
CA GLY A 118 -11.54 -15.23 -17.64
C GLY A 118 -10.23 -16.01 -17.53
N ASP A 119 -9.34 -15.80 -18.50
CA ASP A 119 -8.01 -16.44 -18.54
C ASP A 119 -6.93 -15.65 -17.77
N LEU A 120 -7.26 -14.45 -17.27
CA LEU A 120 -6.30 -13.63 -16.55
C LEU A 120 -6.22 -14.06 -15.08
N PRO A 121 -5.02 -14.30 -14.54
CA PRO A 121 -4.86 -14.65 -13.14
C PRO A 121 -5.17 -13.46 -12.24
N GLU A 122 -5.32 -13.75 -10.95
CA GLU A 122 -5.29 -12.73 -9.91
C GLU A 122 -3.97 -11.93 -10.01
N ARG A 123 -4.02 -10.64 -9.66
CA ARG A 123 -2.89 -9.73 -9.85
C ARG A 123 -2.96 -8.51 -8.97
N VAL A 124 -1.80 -7.93 -8.72
CA VAL A 124 -1.65 -6.58 -8.19
C VAL A 124 -1.57 -5.61 -9.37
N VAL A 125 -2.22 -4.46 -9.23
CA VAL A 125 -2.09 -3.34 -10.17
C VAL A 125 -1.68 -2.10 -9.39
N VAL A 126 -0.59 -1.44 -9.82
CA VAL A 126 -0.15 -0.17 -9.24
C VAL A 126 -0.46 0.93 -10.23
N VAL A 127 -1.13 1.98 -9.77
CA VAL A 127 -1.58 3.10 -10.58
C VAL A 127 -0.92 4.37 -10.04
N ASP A 128 -0.34 5.18 -10.92
CA ASP A 128 0.25 6.47 -10.55
C ASP A 128 -0.82 7.45 -10.01
N LEU A 129 -0.39 8.48 -9.28
CA LEU A 129 -1.29 9.47 -8.68
C LEU A 129 -2.28 10.12 -9.67
N ARG A 130 -1.97 10.12 -10.97
CA ARG A 130 -2.80 10.73 -12.02
C ARG A 130 -3.72 9.73 -12.72
N GLY A 131 -3.58 8.43 -12.48
CA GLY A 131 -4.30 7.40 -13.20
C GLY A 131 -3.86 7.20 -14.65
N LEU A 132 -2.76 7.84 -15.08
CA LEU A 132 -2.30 7.85 -16.47
C LEU A 132 -1.36 6.68 -16.77
N GLU A 133 -0.65 6.20 -15.75
CA GLU A 133 0.26 5.07 -15.87
C GLU A 133 -0.11 4.00 -14.85
N TRP A 134 -0.09 2.73 -15.27
CA TRP A 134 -0.28 1.61 -14.38
C TRP A 134 0.57 0.41 -14.80
N LEU A 135 0.92 -0.42 -13.81
CA LEU A 135 1.67 -1.66 -13.99
C LEU A 135 0.94 -2.81 -13.33
N SER A 136 1.00 -3.99 -13.93
CA SER A 136 0.32 -5.19 -13.42
C SER A 136 1.31 -6.32 -13.15
N TYR A 137 1.06 -7.04 -12.05
CA TYR A 137 1.92 -8.09 -11.55
C TYR A 137 1.08 -9.32 -11.19
N GLU A 138 1.28 -10.43 -11.91
CA GLU A 138 0.59 -11.70 -11.70
C GLU A 138 1.15 -12.44 -10.47
N MET A 139 0.86 -11.88 -9.30
CA MET A 139 1.30 -12.38 -8.00
C MET A 139 0.33 -11.90 -6.90
N SER A 140 0.44 -12.51 -5.72
CA SER A 140 -0.32 -12.09 -4.55
C SER A 140 0.13 -10.73 -4.02
N VAL A 141 -0.69 -10.10 -3.16
CA VAL A 141 -0.37 -8.82 -2.53
C VAL A 141 0.91 -8.93 -1.69
N THR A 142 1.01 -9.98 -0.88
CA THR A 142 2.17 -10.23 -0.03
C THR A 142 3.42 -10.56 -0.83
N SER A 143 3.29 -11.27 -1.96
CA SER A 143 4.41 -11.53 -2.86
C SER A 143 4.93 -10.26 -3.52
N PHE A 144 4.02 -9.39 -3.96
CA PHE A 144 4.36 -8.08 -4.50
C PHE A 144 5.08 -7.23 -3.45
N LEU A 145 4.49 -7.08 -2.26
CA LEU A 145 5.05 -6.27 -1.18
C LEU A 145 6.44 -6.77 -0.75
N TYR A 146 6.59 -8.08 -0.54
CA TYR A 146 7.91 -8.67 -0.25
C TYR A 146 8.89 -8.41 -1.38
N GLY A 147 8.43 -8.59 -2.62
CA GLY A 147 9.25 -8.40 -3.82
C GLY A 147 9.77 -6.98 -3.96
N ILE A 148 8.96 -5.98 -3.64
CA ILE A 148 9.32 -4.56 -3.64
C ILE A 148 10.35 -4.25 -2.56
N LEU A 149 10.09 -4.67 -1.31
CA LEU A 149 11.02 -4.43 -0.19
C LEU A 149 12.37 -5.12 -0.42
N ALA A 150 12.35 -6.38 -0.87
CA ALA A 150 13.54 -7.15 -1.22
C ALA A 150 14.18 -6.74 -2.57
N ARG A 151 13.64 -5.74 -3.28
CA ARG A 151 14.11 -5.26 -4.60
C ARG A 151 14.21 -6.35 -5.67
N SER A 152 13.34 -7.35 -5.60
CA SER A 152 13.22 -8.41 -6.61
C SER A 152 12.08 -8.19 -7.62
N VAL A 153 11.18 -7.25 -7.31
CA VAL A 153 10.14 -6.75 -8.23
C VAL A 153 10.51 -5.33 -8.63
N ASP A 154 10.55 -5.07 -9.94
CA ASP A 154 10.74 -3.74 -10.50
C ASP A 154 9.38 -3.05 -10.64
N CYS A 155 9.16 -1.97 -9.90
CA CYS A 155 7.96 -1.13 -9.98
C CYS A 155 8.36 0.34 -9.97
N PRO A 156 8.64 0.94 -11.13
CA PRO A 156 9.13 2.31 -11.23
C PRO A 156 8.15 3.35 -10.70
N ILE A 157 6.84 3.06 -10.61
CA ILE A 157 5.85 3.95 -9.98
C ILE A 157 6.19 4.15 -8.49
N LEU A 158 6.42 3.06 -7.75
CA LEU A 158 6.70 3.13 -6.31
C LEU A 158 8.17 3.44 -6.00
N VAL A 159 9.10 3.07 -6.88
CA VAL A 159 10.55 3.18 -6.67
C VAL A 159 11.13 4.41 -7.39
N TYR A 160 10.29 5.37 -7.80
CA TYR A 160 10.67 6.51 -8.63
C TYR A 160 11.73 7.43 -7.98
N SER A 161 11.70 7.56 -6.65
CA SER A 161 12.78 8.20 -5.89
C SER A 161 13.53 7.13 -5.13
N GLU A 162 14.87 7.20 -5.08
CA GLU A 162 15.71 6.26 -4.32
C GLU A 162 15.46 6.26 -2.78
N SER A 163 14.34 6.83 -2.37
CA SER A 163 13.80 6.97 -1.02
C SER A 163 12.95 5.76 -0.60
N PHE A 164 12.44 4.96 -1.55
CA PHE A 164 11.66 3.76 -1.22
C PHE A 164 12.17 2.52 -2.00
N PRO A 165 12.38 1.36 -1.34
CA PRO A 165 12.34 1.13 0.11
C PRO A 165 13.33 2.01 0.89
N THR A 166 13.00 2.30 2.14
CA THR A 166 13.66 3.33 2.95
C THR A 166 15.11 2.95 3.26
N ARG A 167 16.01 3.94 3.22
CA ARG A 167 17.44 3.75 3.54
C ARG A 167 17.65 3.63 5.04
N TYR A 168 18.71 2.93 5.43
CA TYR A 168 19.09 2.80 6.84
C TYR A 168 19.27 4.16 7.56
N SER A 169 19.78 5.18 6.86
CA SER A 169 19.94 6.53 7.43
C SER A 169 18.62 7.17 7.84
N ASP A 170 17.59 7.00 7.02
CA ASP A 170 16.26 7.57 7.25
C ASP A 170 15.56 6.83 8.40
N MET A 171 15.73 5.50 8.47
CA MET A 171 15.26 4.69 9.60
C MET A 171 15.82 5.16 10.96
N GLN A 172 17.08 5.63 11.00
CA GLN A 172 17.66 6.22 12.22
C GLN A 172 17.01 7.56 12.59
N GLY A 173 16.61 8.34 11.59
CA GLY A 173 15.82 9.56 11.77
C GLY A 173 14.47 9.28 12.41
N VAL A 174 13.72 8.34 11.82
CA VAL A 174 12.44 7.87 12.35
C VAL A 174 12.60 7.34 13.79
N SER A 175 13.65 6.56 14.05
CA SER A 175 13.93 6.06 15.41
C SER A 175 14.19 7.18 16.42
N ARG A 176 14.84 8.27 16.00
CA ARG A 176 15.07 9.44 16.85
C ARG A 176 13.77 10.16 17.18
N ILE A 177 12.92 10.37 16.17
CA ILE A 177 11.62 11.03 16.34
C ILE A 177 10.75 10.23 17.32
N LEU A 178 10.69 8.91 17.15
CA LEU A 178 9.89 8.04 18.01
C LEU A 178 10.54 7.73 19.38
N GLY A 179 11.80 8.13 19.59
CA GLY A 179 12.54 7.87 20.81
C GLY A 179 12.82 6.38 21.08
N ARG A 180 12.70 5.52 20.05
CA ARG A 180 12.88 4.06 20.12
C ARG A 180 13.40 3.52 18.80
N THR A 181 14.11 2.40 18.84
CA THR A 181 14.46 1.66 17.62
C THR A 181 13.19 1.17 16.93
N VAL A 182 12.98 1.57 15.68
CA VAL A 182 11.78 1.15 14.90
C VAL A 182 11.91 -0.25 14.33
N SER A 183 13.12 -0.65 13.96
CA SER A 183 13.41 -2.00 13.51
C SER A 183 14.88 -2.35 13.74
N THR A 184 15.13 -3.66 13.83
CA THR A 184 16.49 -4.24 13.85
C THR A 184 16.81 -4.98 12.55
N THR A 185 15.88 -4.97 11.60
CA THR A 185 15.99 -5.60 10.28
C THR A 185 16.11 -4.53 9.20
N GLU A 186 16.00 -4.91 7.92
CA GLU A 186 16.19 -4.03 6.77
C GLU A 186 15.08 -2.99 6.59
N HIS A 187 13.85 -3.31 7.02
CA HIS A 187 12.66 -2.51 6.86
C HIS A 187 11.88 -2.38 8.17
N PHE A 188 10.90 -1.48 8.18
CA PHE A 188 10.07 -1.25 9.36
C PHE A 188 8.61 -0.97 8.97
N PHE A 189 7.72 -1.16 9.94
CA PHE A 189 6.31 -0.82 9.81
C PHE A 189 5.93 0.21 10.88
N LEU A 190 5.19 1.24 10.49
CA LEU A 190 4.63 2.22 11.42
C LEU A 190 3.13 2.05 11.54
N THR A 191 2.62 2.08 12.77
CA THR A 191 1.18 2.22 13.02
C THR A 191 0.73 3.66 12.74
N PRO A 192 -0.58 3.93 12.57
CA PRO A 192 -1.07 5.28 12.32
C PRO A 192 -0.63 6.29 13.40
N GLU A 193 -0.53 5.88 14.66
CA GLU A 193 -0.10 6.75 15.76
C GLU A 193 1.38 7.15 15.68
N ASP A 194 2.22 6.26 15.13
CA ASP A 194 3.63 6.56 14.92
C ASP A 194 3.86 7.34 13.63
N GLU A 195 3.06 7.09 12.58
CA GLU A 195 3.05 7.91 11.37
C GLU A 195 2.81 9.38 11.68
N VAL A 196 1.78 9.70 12.49
CA VAL A 196 1.47 11.10 12.86
C VAL A 196 2.68 11.82 13.45
N LYS A 197 3.40 11.18 14.38
CA LYS A 197 4.59 11.79 15.01
C LYS A 197 5.72 12.00 14.01
N VAL A 198 5.89 11.05 13.08
CA VAL A 198 6.94 11.11 12.05
C VAL A 198 6.63 12.20 11.04
N PHE A 199 5.38 12.31 10.58
CA PHE A 199 4.96 13.37 9.67
C PHE A 199 5.01 14.77 10.30
N ASP A 200 4.63 14.91 11.58
CA ASP A 200 4.76 16.17 12.31
C ASP A 200 6.23 16.62 12.46
N SER A 201 7.18 15.70 12.31
CA SER A 201 8.63 15.94 12.44
C SER A 201 9.40 15.56 11.17
N TRP A 202 8.77 15.63 9.99
CA TRP A 202 9.31 15.10 8.74
C TRP A 202 10.72 15.61 8.39
N ASP A 203 10.95 16.92 8.59
CA ASP A 203 12.23 17.57 8.30
C ASP A 203 13.41 17.09 9.19
N ASP A 204 13.09 16.40 10.29
CA ASP A 204 14.03 15.86 11.27
C ASP A 204 14.43 14.40 10.99
N ILE A 205 13.77 13.73 10.02
CA ILE A 205 14.14 12.38 9.58
C ILE A 205 15.57 12.39 9.01
N GLY A 206 15.85 13.30 8.08
CA GLY A 206 17.16 13.39 7.47
C GLY A 206 17.24 14.48 6.39
N PRO A 207 18.46 14.94 6.06
CA PRO A 207 18.65 16.02 5.09
C PRO A 207 18.12 15.67 3.69
N GLU A 208 18.08 14.38 3.32
CA GLU A 208 17.60 13.89 2.02
C GLU A 208 16.07 13.94 1.89
N ARG A 209 15.32 13.97 3.01
CA ARG A 209 13.84 13.98 3.03
C ARG A 209 13.23 15.39 3.14
N ARG A 210 14.03 16.42 3.47
CA ARG A 210 13.61 17.84 3.59
C ARG A 210 13.11 18.50 2.28
N ARG A 211 13.06 17.76 1.18
CA ARG A 211 12.82 18.28 -0.18
C ARG A 211 11.91 17.41 -1.05
N VAL A 212 11.34 16.35 -0.48
CA VAL A 212 10.33 15.54 -1.18
C VAL A 212 8.99 16.24 -1.03
#